data_AF-A0A3B4F5H1-F1
#
_entry.id   AF-A0A3B4F5H1-F1
#
_cell.length_a   1.000
_cell.length_b   1.000
_cell.length_c   1.000
_cell.angle_alpha   90.00
_cell.angle_beta   90.00
_cell.angle_gamma   90.00
#
_symmetry.space_group_name_H-M   'P 1'
#
loop_
_entity.id
_entity.type
_entity.pdbx_description
1 polymer ?
#
loop_
_entity_poly.entity_id
_entity_poly.type
_entity_poly.pdbx_seq_one_letter_code
_entity_poly.pdbx_strand_id
1 'polypeptide(L)'
;MSSVPLKRTYKQLPVCVVEDHHDVVCHIYRAIASRHLPMKNIKMIHLDSHPDLLIPVNMSADIVFDKEKLFGELSIENWIMPMVYAGHVSSVVWLHPYWAQQIREGEHSMTVGRDSSTTTIRVTSTDNYFLSDGLYVCEEQLDNPKHFSLSVIRVDPVRAGHGSLTEQRTEKDTEECSVKRARAERRKSGESSSSQPPSANTDSLQPAEGSTAEDGADGDGAGGGGVDDEGSTSYIVKRISSFVSETEPYILDVDLDFFSCKNPFKELYTQEELGECVDHRIRQLEDLEAAFADLLDDDGEETVTRWATNPGMDSLPQLVSSLKARNSCPDYEMVHQAGLTCDTVELPHHISSDEEIGRLLSAVQLFLKVLPKPTLVTLSRSSLDEYCPVEQVDSIQRRVLAMLEGLYGALDVHKDYDNSSTETGEQLPQGS
;
A
#
# COMPACT_ATOMS: atom_id res chain seq x y z
N MET A 1 9.12 -38.43 -24.67
CA MET A 1 7.94 -37.87 -23.96
C MET A 1 8.45 -37.35 -22.62
N SER A 2 8.68 -36.04 -22.51
CA SER A 2 9.12 -35.45 -21.24
C SER A 2 7.91 -35.44 -20.31
N SER A 3 7.91 -36.30 -19.29
CA SER A 3 6.88 -36.26 -18.24
C SER A 3 6.92 -34.89 -17.58
N VAL A 4 5.80 -34.17 -17.59
CA VAL A 4 5.66 -32.93 -16.83
C VAL A 4 6.02 -33.23 -15.37
N PRO A 5 7.01 -32.54 -14.75
CA PRO A 5 7.40 -32.82 -13.38
C PRO A 5 6.18 -32.70 -12.46
N LEU A 6 5.91 -33.74 -11.66
CA LEU A 6 4.83 -33.72 -10.68
C LEU A 6 5.06 -32.62 -9.64
N LYS A 7 4.08 -31.74 -9.50
CA LYS A 7 4.01 -30.70 -8.47
C LYS A 7 4.03 -31.35 -7.08
N ARG A 8 4.82 -30.80 -6.16
CA ARG A 8 4.87 -31.27 -4.76
C ARG A 8 3.81 -30.57 -3.93
N THR A 9 3.37 -31.24 -2.87
CA THR A 9 2.45 -30.69 -1.88
C THR A 9 3.10 -30.71 -0.50
N TYR A 10 2.81 -29.69 0.29
CA TYR A 10 3.22 -29.66 1.70
C TYR A 10 2.30 -30.56 2.54
N LYS A 11 2.83 -31.09 3.65
CA LYS A 11 2.04 -31.85 4.63
C LYS A 11 1.12 -30.93 5.44
N GLN A 12 1.63 -29.77 5.82
CA GLN A 12 0.96 -28.69 6.53
C GLN A 12 1.12 -27.42 5.70
N LEU A 13 0.25 -26.42 5.89
CA LEU A 13 0.35 -25.16 5.15
C LEU A 13 1.56 -24.36 5.68
N PRO A 14 2.59 -24.10 4.86
CA PRO A 14 3.66 -23.22 5.31
C PRO A 14 3.16 -21.79 5.45
N VAL A 15 3.48 -21.17 6.59
CA VAL A 15 3.29 -19.76 6.87
C VAL A 15 4.64 -19.15 7.20
N CYS A 16 5.19 -18.34 6.32
CA CYS A 16 6.47 -17.67 6.50
C CYS A 16 6.22 -16.25 7.00
N VAL A 17 6.60 -15.99 8.24
CA VAL A 17 6.45 -14.68 8.88
C VAL A 17 7.79 -13.97 8.87
N VAL A 18 7.83 -12.81 8.22
CA VAL A 18 9.00 -11.96 8.06
C VAL A 18 8.75 -10.61 8.75
N GLU A 19 9.80 -9.80 8.88
CA GLU A 19 9.66 -8.45 9.40
C GLU A 19 9.36 -7.47 8.27
N ASP A 20 10.34 -7.27 7.38
CA ASP A 20 10.19 -6.43 6.18
C ASP A 20 9.50 -7.22 5.06
N HIS A 21 8.57 -6.59 4.35
CA HIS A 21 7.72 -7.31 3.39
C HIS A 21 8.52 -7.98 2.27
N HIS A 22 9.54 -7.31 1.74
CA HIS A 22 10.33 -7.84 0.63
C HIS A 22 11.07 -9.16 0.96
N ASP A 23 11.29 -9.50 2.23
CA ASP A 23 11.91 -10.77 2.64
C ASP A 23 11.06 -12.00 2.25
N VAL A 24 9.75 -11.82 1.98
CA VAL A 24 8.87 -12.90 1.51
C VAL A 24 9.36 -13.51 0.19
N VAL A 25 10.07 -12.73 -0.64
CA VAL A 25 10.56 -13.16 -1.96
C VAL A 25 11.45 -14.40 -1.85
N CYS A 26 12.28 -14.49 -0.80
CA CYS A 26 13.17 -15.64 -0.62
C CYS A 26 12.38 -16.95 -0.40
N HIS A 27 11.26 -16.89 0.32
CA HIS A 27 10.38 -18.03 0.59
C HIS A 27 9.60 -18.43 -0.66
N ILE A 28 9.13 -17.45 -1.43
CA ILE A 28 8.44 -17.71 -2.70
C ILE A 28 9.40 -18.38 -3.69
N TYR A 29 10.63 -17.86 -3.83
CA TYR A 29 11.64 -18.43 -4.73
C TYR A 29 12.01 -19.86 -4.30
N ARG A 30 12.11 -20.12 -2.99
CA ARG A 30 12.32 -21.48 -2.46
C ARG A 30 11.14 -22.41 -2.79
N ALA A 31 9.89 -21.93 -2.70
CA ALA A 31 8.71 -22.71 -3.06
C ALA A 31 8.63 -23.02 -4.56
N ILE A 32 9.09 -22.09 -5.42
CA ILE A 32 9.26 -22.31 -6.86
C ILE A 32 10.35 -23.36 -7.12
N ALA A 33 11.56 -23.15 -6.58
CA ALA A 33 12.71 -24.05 -6.79
C ALA A 33 12.45 -25.47 -6.29
N SER A 34 11.69 -25.62 -5.20
CA SER A 34 11.29 -26.91 -4.65
C SER A 34 10.07 -27.55 -5.34
N ARG A 35 9.50 -26.90 -6.36
CA ARG A 35 8.36 -27.34 -7.18
C ARG A 35 7.03 -27.47 -6.42
N HIS A 36 6.84 -26.66 -5.38
CA HIS A 36 5.54 -26.50 -4.73
C HIS A 36 4.70 -25.44 -5.44
N LEU A 37 5.35 -24.34 -5.86
CA LEU A 37 4.79 -23.35 -6.79
C LEU A 37 5.26 -23.61 -8.23
N PRO A 38 4.46 -23.22 -9.24
CA PRO A 38 4.88 -23.31 -10.64
C PRO A 38 5.96 -22.26 -10.94
N MET A 39 6.70 -22.47 -12.03
CA MET A 39 7.76 -21.53 -12.46
C MET A 39 7.21 -20.22 -13.03
N LYS A 40 5.96 -20.19 -13.52
CA LYS A 40 5.34 -19.07 -14.21
C LYS A 40 3.86 -19.01 -13.91
N ASN A 41 3.26 -17.84 -14.16
CA ASN A 41 1.83 -17.57 -14.03
C ASN A 41 1.30 -17.87 -12.61
N ILE A 42 2.08 -17.50 -11.59
CA ILE A 42 1.65 -17.56 -10.20
C ILE A 42 0.61 -16.46 -9.98
N LYS A 43 -0.49 -16.85 -9.34
CA LYS A 43 -1.52 -15.94 -8.84
C LYS A 43 -1.25 -15.62 -7.37
N MET A 44 -1.54 -14.39 -6.99
CA MET A 44 -1.37 -13.91 -5.62
C MET A 44 -2.63 -13.15 -5.18
N ILE A 45 -3.04 -13.38 -3.94
CA ILE A 45 -3.98 -12.52 -3.21
C ILE A 45 -3.15 -11.83 -2.15
N HIS A 46 -3.12 -10.49 -2.19
CA HIS A 46 -2.28 -9.64 -1.35
C HIS A 46 -3.20 -8.76 -0.50
N LEU A 47 -3.13 -8.89 0.82
CA LEU A 47 -3.88 -8.10 1.79
C LEU A 47 -2.94 -7.11 2.43
N ASP A 48 -3.12 -5.83 2.14
CA ASP A 48 -2.14 -4.80 2.50
C ASP A 48 -2.77 -3.41 2.46
N SER A 49 -2.26 -2.47 3.28
CA SER A 49 -2.57 -1.05 3.12
C SER A 49 -1.84 -0.39 1.95
N HIS A 50 -0.83 -1.03 1.38
CA HIS A 50 0.00 -0.57 0.27
C HIS A 50 -0.06 -1.56 -0.92
N PRO A 51 0.15 -1.13 -2.18
CA PRO A 51 0.11 -2.06 -3.31
C PRO A 51 1.38 -2.91 -3.50
N ASP A 52 2.53 -2.42 -3.03
CA ASP A 52 3.88 -2.97 -3.28
C ASP A 52 4.25 -3.22 -4.75
N LEU A 53 3.73 -2.36 -5.62
CA LEU A 53 3.92 -2.46 -7.06
C LEU A 53 4.91 -1.42 -7.62
N LEU A 54 5.67 -0.70 -6.80
CA LEU A 54 6.70 0.20 -7.33
C LEU A 54 7.85 -0.59 -7.96
N ILE A 55 8.65 0.13 -8.73
CA ILE A 55 9.88 -0.37 -9.35
C ILE A 55 10.94 0.68 -9.07
N PRO A 56 12.13 0.33 -8.57
CA PRO A 56 13.17 1.32 -8.41
C PRO A 56 13.54 1.90 -9.77
N VAL A 57 13.45 3.23 -9.92
CA VAL A 57 13.59 3.93 -11.20
C VAL A 57 14.90 3.57 -11.92
N ASN A 58 15.95 3.29 -11.17
CA ASN A 58 17.29 2.97 -11.66
C ASN A 58 17.61 1.46 -11.71
N MET A 59 16.66 0.57 -11.39
CA MET A 59 16.89 -0.88 -11.40
C MET A 59 17.11 -1.37 -12.83
N SER A 60 18.34 -1.83 -13.11
CA SER A 60 18.64 -2.52 -14.37
C SER A 60 17.84 -3.81 -14.50
N ALA A 61 17.24 -4.04 -15.66
CA ALA A 61 16.45 -5.25 -15.91
C ALA A 61 17.27 -6.55 -15.78
N ASP A 62 18.59 -6.49 -15.96
CA ASP A 62 19.47 -7.66 -15.84
C ASP A 62 19.65 -8.12 -14.38
N ILE A 63 19.44 -7.24 -13.40
CA ILE A 63 19.55 -7.54 -11.95
C ILE A 63 18.51 -8.57 -11.51
N VAL A 64 17.32 -8.56 -12.11
CA VAL A 64 16.21 -9.47 -11.73
C VAL A 64 16.58 -10.95 -11.85
N PHE A 65 17.55 -11.28 -12.70
CA PHE A 65 18.01 -12.66 -12.90
C PHE A 65 19.25 -13.03 -12.08
N ASP A 66 19.74 -12.12 -11.24
CA ASP A 66 20.83 -12.30 -10.29
C ASP A 66 20.25 -12.20 -8.87
N LYS A 67 20.07 -13.34 -8.21
CA LYS A 67 19.33 -13.43 -6.95
C LYS A 67 19.92 -12.52 -5.87
N GLU A 68 21.24 -12.58 -5.67
CA GLU A 68 21.92 -11.83 -4.61
C GLU A 68 21.86 -10.33 -4.87
N LYS A 69 22.00 -9.89 -6.12
CA LYS A 69 21.84 -8.46 -6.45
C LYS A 69 20.40 -8.01 -6.34
N LEU A 70 19.45 -8.82 -6.82
CA LEU A 70 18.03 -8.49 -6.74
C LEU A 70 17.64 -8.25 -5.28
N PHE A 71 17.98 -9.17 -4.38
CA PHE A 71 17.60 -9.04 -2.97
C PHE A 71 18.19 -7.80 -2.30
N GLY A 72 19.36 -7.33 -2.74
CA GLY A 72 19.95 -6.08 -2.24
C GLY A 72 19.33 -4.80 -2.80
N GLU A 73 18.50 -4.88 -3.84
CA GLU A 73 17.82 -3.75 -4.49
C GLU A 73 16.33 -3.70 -4.17
N LEU A 74 15.79 -4.74 -3.52
CA LEU A 74 14.40 -4.76 -3.10
C LEU A 74 14.21 -3.92 -1.83
N SER A 75 13.03 -3.33 -1.74
CA SER A 75 12.50 -2.68 -0.54
C SER A 75 11.02 -3.05 -0.38
N ILE A 76 10.44 -2.71 0.76
CA ILE A 76 9.07 -3.06 1.14
C ILE A 76 8.04 -2.68 0.07
N GLU A 77 8.24 -1.59 -0.68
CA GLU A 77 7.26 -1.07 -1.64
C GLU A 77 7.40 -1.61 -3.08
N ASN A 78 8.42 -2.42 -3.37
CA ASN A 78 8.84 -2.65 -4.77
C ASN A 78 9.13 -4.11 -5.17
N TRP A 79 8.75 -5.09 -4.34
CA TRP A 79 9.19 -6.48 -4.50
C TRP A 79 8.35 -7.31 -5.48
N ILE A 80 7.09 -6.95 -5.74
CA ILE A 80 6.19 -7.73 -6.62
C ILE A 80 6.58 -7.58 -8.08
N MET A 81 6.84 -6.36 -8.55
CA MET A 81 7.05 -6.08 -9.98
C MET A 81 8.32 -6.73 -10.57
N PRO A 82 9.45 -6.83 -9.85
CA PRO A 82 10.58 -7.64 -10.29
C PRO A 82 10.20 -9.12 -10.52
N MET A 83 9.31 -9.71 -9.70
CA MET A 83 8.82 -11.08 -9.91
C MET A 83 7.90 -11.19 -11.13
N VAL A 84 7.14 -10.14 -11.44
CA VAL A 84 6.34 -10.04 -12.68
C VAL A 84 7.26 -10.00 -13.89
N TYR A 85 8.31 -9.17 -13.87
CA TYR A 85 9.29 -9.08 -14.96
C TYR A 85 10.08 -10.39 -15.15
N ALA A 86 10.42 -11.09 -14.07
CA ALA A 86 11.00 -12.44 -14.11
C ALA A 86 10.04 -13.49 -14.75
N GLY A 87 8.76 -13.17 -14.86
CA GLY A 87 7.71 -14.03 -15.41
C GLY A 87 7.17 -15.06 -14.41
N HIS A 88 7.44 -14.87 -13.11
CA HIS A 88 6.93 -15.74 -12.05
C HIS A 88 5.48 -15.42 -11.74
N VAL A 89 5.17 -14.15 -11.43
CA VAL A 89 3.82 -13.66 -11.12
C VAL A 89 3.18 -13.08 -12.38
N SER A 90 1.92 -13.39 -12.62
CA SER A 90 1.16 -12.82 -13.76
C SER A 90 -0.10 -12.10 -13.34
N SER A 91 -0.59 -12.34 -12.12
CA SER A 91 -1.83 -11.75 -11.65
C SER A 91 -1.86 -11.59 -10.14
N VAL A 92 -2.27 -10.41 -9.68
CA VAL A 92 -2.43 -10.05 -8.27
C VAL A 92 -3.86 -9.57 -8.04
N VAL A 93 -4.49 -10.03 -6.97
CA VAL A 93 -5.67 -9.36 -6.38
C VAL A 93 -5.18 -8.62 -5.15
N TRP A 94 -5.18 -7.29 -5.22
CA TRP A 94 -4.90 -6.44 -4.06
C TRP A 94 -6.20 -6.17 -3.32
N LEU A 95 -6.31 -6.77 -2.13
CA LEU A 95 -7.40 -6.57 -1.19
C LEU A 95 -6.96 -5.50 -0.19
N HIS A 96 -7.46 -4.29 -0.35
CA HIS A 96 -7.02 -3.14 0.44
C HIS A 96 -8.12 -2.69 1.41
N PRO A 97 -7.77 -2.17 2.60
CA PRO A 97 -8.75 -1.59 3.51
C PRO A 97 -9.27 -0.25 2.98
N TYR A 98 -10.40 0.23 3.51
CA TYR A 98 -11.07 1.45 3.01
C TYR A 98 -10.26 2.75 3.15
N TRP A 99 -9.17 2.75 3.93
CA TRP A 99 -8.27 3.89 4.08
C TRP A 99 -7.12 3.92 3.05
N ALA A 100 -6.89 2.81 2.33
CA ALA A 100 -5.88 2.71 1.29
C ALA A 100 -6.49 3.05 -0.08
N GLN A 101 -5.96 4.07 -0.77
CA GLN A 101 -6.53 4.60 -2.02
C GLN A 101 -5.47 4.92 -3.08
N GLN A 102 -4.27 4.31 -2.98
CA GLN A 102 -3.16 4.60 -3.90
C GLN A 102 -3.43 4.20 -5.36
N ILE A 103 -4.20 3.13 -5.59
CA ILE A 103 -4.65 2.71 -6.93
C ILE A 103 -6.18 2.60 -6.88
N ARG A 104 -6.83 3.07 -7.93
CA ARG A 104 -8.29 3.05 -8.07
C ARG A 104 -8.83 1.62 -8.07
N GLU A 105 -9.95 1.38 -7.42
CA GLU A 105 -10.64 0.08 -7.46
C GLU A 105 -11.04 -0.31 -8.90
N GLY A 106 -10.90 -1.60 -9.23
CA GLY A 106 -11.22 -2.12 -10.55
C GLY A 106 -10.20 -3.11 -11.10
N GLU A 107 -10.37 -3.46 -12.37
CA GLU A 107 -9.45 -4.32 -13.11
C GLU A 107 -8.47 -3.47 -13.90
N HIS A 108 -7.19 -3.75 -13.73
CA HIS A 108 -6.08 -3.08 -14.37
C HIS A 108 -5.24 -4.08 -15.14
N SER A 109 -4.83 -3.70 -16.34
CA SER A 109 -4.05 -4.56 -17.24
C SER A 109 -2.89 -3.77 -17.77
N MET A 110 -1.68 -4.30 -17.60
CA MET A 110 -0.46 -3.60 -17.97
C MET A 110 0.62 -4.59 -18.43
N THR A 111 1.63 -4.07 -19.12
CA THR A 111 2.80 -4.82 -19.55
C THR A 111 4.03 -4.29 -18.82
N VAL A 112 4.84 -5.19 -18.28
CA VAL A 112 6.12 -4.91 -17.62
C VAL A 112 7.25 -5.39 -18.52
N GLY A 113 8.28 -4.59 -18.73
CA GLY A 113 9.39 -4.96 -19.61
C GLY A 113 10.65 -4.15 -19.34
N ARG A 114 11.71 -4.47 -20.08
CA ARG A 114 12.94 -3.68 -20.12
C ARG A 114 12.75 -2.54 -21.11
N ASP A 115 12.91 -1.30 -20.69
CA ASP A 115 12.97 -0.19 -21.64
C ASP A 115 14.25 -0.28 -22.47
N SER A 116 14.10 -0.31 -23.79
CA SER A 116 15.20 -0.37 -24.76
C SER A 116 16.16 0.83 -24.66
N SER A 117 15.70 1.98 -24.16
CA SER A 117 16.52 3.21 -24.08
C SER A 117 17.36 3.31 -22.80
N THR A 118 16.77 2.97 -21.66
CA THR A 118 17.41 3.08 -20.33
C THR A 118 17.92 1.76 -19.79
N THR A 119 17.48 0.63 -20.34
CA THR A 119 17.75 -0.73 -19.86
C THR A 119 17.18 -1.09 -18.49
N THR A 120 16.36 -0.21 -17.91
CA THR A 120 15.68 -0.41 -16.62
C THR A 120 14.29 -1.01 -16.82
N ILE A 121 13.68 -1.49 -15.74
CA ILE A 121 12.31 -2.04 -15.80
C ILE A 121 11.30 -0.90 -15.83
N ARG A 122 10.29 -1.00 -16.69
CA ARG A 122 9.20 -0.02 -16.87
C ARG A 122 7.86 -0.71 -17.10
N VAL A 123 6.78 0.06 -17.01
CA VAL A 123 5.40 -0.43 -17.14
C VAL A 123 4.63 0.37 -18.19
N THR A 124 3.54 -0.19 -18.71
CA THR A 124 2.62 0.53 -19.61
C THR A 124 1.39 1.09 -18.91
N SER A 125 1.29 1.01 -17.57
CA SER A 125 0.13 1.53 -16.85
C SER A 125 0.14 3.06 -16.80
N THR A 126 -1.03 3.65 -17.05
CA THR A 126 -1.29 5.08 -16.93
C THR A 126 -1.92 5.45 -15.59
N ASP A 127 -1.95 4.54 -14.61
CA ASP A 127 -2.39 4.89 -13.25
C ASP A 127 -1.40 5.87 -12.64
N ASN A 128 -1.92 6.85 -11.89
CA ASN A 128 -1.10 7.88 -11.24
C ASN A 128 0.01 7.29 -10.38
N TYR A 129 -0.23 6.13 -9.75
CA TYR A 129 0.75 5.39 -8.97
C TYR A 129 2.05 5.06 -9.72
N PHE A 130 1.98 4.82 -11.04
CA PHE A 130 3.17 4.57 -11.86
C PHE A 130 3.67 5.83 -12.58
N LEU A 131 2.76 6.75 -12.88
CA LEU A 131 3.10 8.00 -13.57
C LEU A 131 3.88 8.97 -12.68
N SER A 132 3.54 9.07 -11.38
CA SER A 132 4.26 9.91 -10.40
C SER A 132 5.75 9.60 -10.36
N ASP A 133 6.09 8.32 -10.47
CA ASP A 133 7.45 7.81 -10.35
C ASP A 133 8.17 7.72 -11.71
N GLY A 134 7.54 8.20 -12.79
CA GLY A 134 8.11 8.17 -14.14
C GLY A 134 8.35 6.75 -14.68
N LEU A 135 7.52 5.79 -14.27
CA LEU A 135 7.67 4.37 -14.63
C LEU A 135 7.01 4.00 -15.96
N TYR A 136 6.22 4.90 -16.54
CA TYR A 136 5.53 4.66 -17.81
C TYR A 136 6.45 4.70 -19.03
N VAL A 137 6.30 3.72 -19.91
CA VAL A 137 6.79 3.77 -21.30
C VAL A 137 5.76 3.14 -22.25
N CYS A 138 5.85 3.47 -23.54
CA CYS A 138 5.01 2.83 -24.55
C CYS A 138 5.41 1.36 -24.76
N GLU A 139 4.44 0.50 -25.08
CA GLU A 139 4.66 -0.94 -25.22
C GLU A 139 5.70 -1.28 -26.32
N GLU A 140 5.80 -0.48 -27.38
CA GLU A 140 6.76 -0.69 -28.48
C GLU A 140 8.22 -0.49 -28.04
N GLN A 141 8.45 0.18 -26.91
CA GLN A 141 9.78 0.43 -26.36
C GLN A 141 10.22 -0.66 -25.38
N LEU A 142 9.33 -1.59 -25.05
CA LEU A 142 9.58 -2.68 -24.11
C LEU A 142 10.17 -3.91 -24.79
N ASP A 143 11.38 -4.27 -24.37
CA ASP A 143 11.97 -5.57 -24.60
C ASP A 143 11.47 -6.59 -23.55
N ASN A 144 11.32 -7.84 -23.98
CA ASN A 144 10.90 -8.97 -23.13
C ASN A 144 9.59 -8.74 -22.34
N PRO A 145 8.50 -8.25 -22.98
CA PRO A 145 7.28 -7.87 -22.27
C PRO A 145 6.64 -9.03 -21.48
N LYS A 146 6.05 -8.70 -20.35
CA LYS A 146 5.30 -9.60 -19.46
C LYS A 146 3.96 -8.96 -19.15
N HIS A 147 2.89 -9.64 -19.51
CA HIS A 147 1.54 -9.19 -19.19
C HIS A 147 1.26 -9.38 -17.69
N PHE A 148 0.67 -8.37 -17.08
CA PHE A 148 0.28 -8.34 -15.67
C PHE A 148 -1.18 -7.88 -15.52
N SER A 149 -1.93 -8.61 -14.72
CA SER A 149 -3.32 -8.30 -14.39
C SER A 149 -3.42 -8.00 -12.90
N LEU A 150 -3.97 -6.84 -12.56
CA LEU A 150 -4.19 -6.40 -11.19
C LEU A 150 -5.69 -6.18 -10.97
N SER A 151 -6.26 -6.82 -9.95
CA SER A 151 -7.62 -6.53 -9.49
C SER A 151 -7.53 -5.82 -8.14
N VAL A 152 -8.03 -4.60 -8.07
CA VAL A 152 -8.00 -3.76 -6.86
C VAL A 152 -9.39 -3.76 -6.25
N ILE A 153 -9.51 -4.29 -5.03
CA ILE A 153 -10.79 -4.53 -4.37
C ILE A 153 -10.72 -4.04 -2.92
N ARG A 154 -11.57 -3.07 -2.58
CA ARG A 154 -11.74 -2.60 -1.21
C ARG A 154 -12.31 -3.72 -0.32
N VAL A 155 -11.88 -3.73 0.94
CA VAL A 155 -12.41 -4.58 2.00
C VAL A 155 -12.97 -3.73 3.14
N ASP A 156 -14.27 -3.86 3.37
CA ASP A 156 -14.92 -3.22 4.51
C ASP A 156 -14.99 -4.21 5.70
N PRO A 157 -14.81 -3.74 6.94
CA PRO A 157 -15.03 -4.59 8.10
C PRO A 157 -16.49 -5.04 8.18
N VAL A 158 -16.74 -6.26 8.65
CA VAL A 158 -18.11 -6.77 8.84
C VAL A 158 -18.93 -5.79 9.69
N ARG A 159 -20.19 -5.56 9.32
CA ARG A 159 -21.09 -4.64 10.04
C ARG A 159 -21.31 -5.10 11.48
N ALA A 160 -21.20 -4.17 12.43
CA ALA A 160 -21.55 -4.42 13.83
C ALA A 160 -23.09 -4.59 13.95
N GLY A 161 -23.59 -5.82 14.06
CA GLY A 161 -25.05 -6.03 14.19
C GLY A 161 -25.61 -7.41 13.85
N HIS A 162 -24.83 -8.34 13.29
CA HIS A 162 -25.22 -9.76 13.20
C HIS A 162 -24.37 -10.58 14.15
N GLY A 163 -24.94 -10.84 15.33
CA GLY A 163 -24.27 -11.50 16.44
C GLY A 163 -23.67 -12.86 16.10
N SER A 164 -22.60 -13.16 16.84
CA SER A 164 -22.02 -14.48 17.08
C SER A 164 -23.01 -15.62 16.87
N LEU A 165 -22.78 -16.42 15.82
CA LEU A 165 -23.34 -17.76 15.68
C LEU A 165 -22.43 -18.80 16.34
N THR A 166 -21.88 -18.51 17.52
CA THR A 166 -21.22 -19.52 18.36
C THR A 166 -21.22 -19.09 19.82
N GLU A 167 -22.38 -19.13 20.48
CA GLU A 167 -22.44 -19.42 21.91
C GLU A 167 -23.53 -20.46 22.16
N GLN A 168 -23.09 -21.68 22.45
CA GLN A 168 -23.94 -22.76 22.91
C GLN A 168 -24.60 -22.33 24.22
N ARG A 169 -25.94 -22.31 24.21
CA ARG A 169 -26.75 -22.26 25.41
C ARG A 169 -26.44 -23.48 26.28
N THR A 170 -25.96 -23.23 27.51
CA THR A 170 -26.21 -24.12 28.64
C THR A 170 -26.92 -23.31 29.72
N GLU A 171 -28.15 -23.71 30.00
CA GLU A 171 -28.97 -23.20 31.10
C GLU A 171 -28.49 -23.72 32.46
N LYS A 172 -28.90 -22.97 33.51
CA LYS A 172 -28.82 -23.19 34.97
C LYS A 172 -27.58 -22.58 35.67
N ASP A 173 -27.69 -21.79 36.74
CA ASP A 173 -28.72 -21.69 37.78
C ASP A 173 -28.98 -20.24 38.25
N THR A 174 -30.20 -20.06 38.77
CA THR A 174 -30.71 -18.97 39.62
C THR A 174 -29.98 -18.85 40.96
N GLU A 175 -29.66 -17.64 41.42
CA GLU A 175 -30.08 -17.08 42.73
C GLU A 175 -29.62 -15.61 42.94
N GLU A 176 -30.58 -14.80 43.44
CA GLU A 176 -30.56 -13.53 44.22
C GLU A 176 -29.31 -12.61 44.21
N CYS A 177 -29.38 -11.27 44.17
CA CYS A 177 -30.13 -10.42 45.09
C CYS A 177 -30.11 -8.93 44.66
N SER A 178 -31.28 -8.28 44.80
CA SER A 178 -31.60 -6.86 44.97
C SER A 178 -30.49 -5.81 45.13
N VAL A 179 -30.67 -4.61 44.54
CA VAL A 179 -30.94 -3.33 45.28
C VAL A 179 -31.25 -2.16 44.32
N LYS A 180 -32.48 -1.65 44.47
CA LYS A 180 -33.00 -0.26 44.40
C LYS A 180 -32.81 0.63 43.14
N ARG A 181 -33.98 0.90 42.55
CA ARG A 181 -34.37 2.12 41.80
C ARG A 181 -34.05 3.43 42.55
N ALA A 182 -33.72 4.47 41.79
CA ALA A 182 -34.30 5.81 42.00
C ALA A 182 -34.42 6.56 40.66
N ARG A 183 -35.61 7.10 40.41
CA ARG A 183 -36.02 7.96 39.29
C ARG A 183 -36.53 9.27 39.90
N ALA A 184 -36.09 10.42 39.39
CA ALA A 184 -36.74 11.73 39.50
C ALA A 184 -36.04 12.69 38.51
N GLU A 185 -36.63 13.07 37.37
CA GLU A 185 -37.62 14.14 37.17
C GLU A 185 -37.14 15.59 37.43
N ARG A 186 -36.66 16.19 36.32
CA ARG A 186 -36.91 17.53 35.76
C ARG A 186 -37.74 18.55 36.57
N ARG A 187 -37.19 19.76 36.78
CA ARG A 187 -37.93 21.03 36.88
C ARG A 187 -37.19 22.20 36.19
N LYS A 188 -37.97 23.13 35.64
CA LYS A 188 -37.63 24.29 34.80
C LYS A 188 -37.42 25.60 35.61
N SER A 189 -36.96 26.63 34.88
CA SER A 189 -36.92 28.11 35.09
C SER A 189 -35.80 28.65 35.98
N GLY A 190 -35.11 29.76 35.68
CA GLY A 190 -35.17 30.73 34.57
C GLY A 190 -34.09 31.83 34.74
N GLU A 191 -33.95 32.69 33.71
CA GLU A 191 -33.35 34.04 33.67
C GLU A 191 -31.82 34.26 33.92
N SER A 192 -31.09 34.73 32.90
CA SER A 192 -30.87 36.17 32.64
C SER A 192 -29.57 36.48 31.84
N SER A 193 -29.69 37.47 30.94
CA SER A 193 -28.73 38.53 30.58
C SER A 193 -27.43 38.26 29.79
N SER A 194 -27.47 38.73 28.53
CA SER A 194 -26.57 39.71 27.88
C SER A 194 -25.04 39.59 28.03
N SER A 195 -24.32 39.41 26.91
CA SER A 195 -23.60 40.51 26.19
C SER A 195 -22.60 39.96 25.14
N GLN A 196 -22.67 40.47 23.90
CA GLN A 196 -21.55 40.46 22.92
C GLN A 196 -20.58 41.62 23.25
N PRO A 197 -19.35 41.62 22.67
CA PRO A 197 -19.06 42.56 21.57
C PRO A 197 -18.06 41.95 20.52
N PRO A 198 -17.45 42.70 19.57
CA PRO A 198 -17.74 42.54 18.14
C PRO A 198 -16.54 42.14 17.26
N SER A 199 -16.85 41.62 16.07
CA SER A 199 -15.94 41.37 14.95
C SER A 199 -15.66 42.63 14.12
N ALA A 200 -14.42 42.80 13.67
CA ALA A 200 -14.03 43.78 12.64
C ALA A 200 -13.28 43.08 11.49
N ASN A 201 -13.67 43.47 10.28
CA ASN A 201 -13.38 42.86 8.98
C ASN A 201 -11.92 42.93 8.55
N THR A 202 -11.52 41.98 7.70
CA THR A 202 -10.65 42.28 6.54
C THR A 202 -11.13 41.50 5.31
N ASP A 203 -11.28 42.25 4.22
CA ASP A 203 -11.54 41.81 2.85
C ASP A 203 -10.53 40.76 2.38
N SER A 204 -11.01 39.72 1.70
CA SER A 204 -10.23 39.05 0.66
C SER A 204 -11.18 38.43 -0.36
N LEU A 205 -10.89 38.78 -1.61
CA LEU A 205 -11.66 38.57 -2.82
C LEU A 205 -11.70 37.08 -3.20
N GLN A 206 -12.89 36.59 -3.57
CA GLN A 206 -13.07 35.33 -4.28
C GLN A 206 -12.59 35.44 -5.74
N PRO A 207 -12.30 34.30 -6.39
CA PRO A 207 -12.64 34.10 -7.79
C PRO A 207 -13.75 33.05 -7.96
N ALA A 208 -14.81 33.54 -8.62
CA ALA A 208 -15.76 32.93 -9.55
C ALA A 208 -16.12 31.42 -9.49
N GLU A 209 -17.44 31.23 -9.41
CA GLU A 209 -18.22 30.00 -9.45
C GLU A 209 -18.25 29.27 -10.80
N GLY A 210 -18.49 27.96 -10.72
CA GLY A 210 -19.18 27.10 -11.69
C GLY A 210 -19.16 25.66 -11.14
N SER A 211 -20.24 24.96 -10.83
CA SER A 211 -21.65 25.08 -11.20
C SER A 211 -22.55 24.49 -10.11
N THR A 212 -23.77 25.00 -10.08
CA THR A 212 -24.92 24.67 -9.24
C THR A 212 -25.28 23.18 -9.15
N ALA A 213 -25.47 22.67 -7.93
CA ALA A 213 -26.34 21.54 -7.66
C ALA A 213 -27.50 22.05 -6.78
N GLU A 214 -28.72 21.92 -7.31
CA GLU A 214 -29.95 22.32 -6.66
C GLU A 214 -30.30 21.37 -5.50
N ASP A 215 -30.68 21.95 -4.36
CA ASP A 215 -31.40 21.28 -3.28
C ASP A 215 -32.76 20.77 -3.76
N GLY A 216 -32.98 19.46 -3.60
CA GLY A 216 -34.27 18.80 -3.83
C GLY A 216 -34.65 17.93 -2.63
N ALA A 217 -35.63 18.39 -1.87
CA ALA A 217 -36.23 17.71 -0.74
C ALA A 217 -37.08 16.48 -1.14
N ASP A 218 -37.12 15.50 -0.22
CA ASP A 218 -38.15 14.49 0.03
C ASP A 218 -38.87 13.82 -1.16
N GLY A 219 -38.49 12.57 -1.40
CA GLY A 219 -39.24 11.62 -2.22
C GLY A 219 -39.09 10.20 -1.67
N ASP A 220 -40.04 9.82 -0.81
CA ASP A 220 -40.23 8.45 -0.32
C ASP A 220 -40.51 7.52 -1.51
N GLY A 221 -39.59 6.59 -1.79
CA GLY A 221 -39.60 5.79 -3.01
C GLY A 221 -38.83 4.50 -2.86
N ALA A 222 -39.52 3.45 -2.43
CA ALA A 222 -39.06 2.08 -2.47
C ALA A 222 -38.68 1.68 -3.92
N GLY A 223 -37.38 1.65 -4.21
CA GLY A 223 -36.81 1.18 -5.46
C GLY A 223 -35.67 0.21 -5.16
N GLY A 224 -36.00 -1.08 -5.03
CA GLY A 224 -35.02 -2.15 -4.92
C GLY A 224 -34.26 -2.34 -6.24
N GLY A 225 -33.05 -1.79 -6.29
CA GLY A 225 -32.01 -2.16 -7.24
C GLY A 225 -30.76 -2.50 -6.43
N GLY A 226 -30.42 -3.79 -6.35
CA GLY A 226 -29.25 -4.26 -5.62
C GLY A 226 -27.98 -3.78 -6.30
N VAL A 227 -27.46 -2.63 -5.87
CA VAL A 227 -26.03 -2.33 -6.01
C VAL A 227 -25.38 -3.18 -4.93
N ASP A 228 -24.62 -4.20 -5.34
CA ASP A 228 -23.79 -4.97 -4.41
C ASP A 228 -22.99 -3.94 -3.60
N ASP A 229 -23.11 -3.96 -2.26
CA ASP A 229 -22.40 -3.05 -1.35
C ASP A 229 -20.90 -3.24 -1.57
N GLU A 230 -20.29 -2.34 -2.35
CA GLU A 230 -18.89 -2.42 -2.73
C GLU A 230 -18.02 -2.41 -1.47
N GLY A 231 -17.10 -3.37 -1.37
CA GLY A 231 -16.34 -3.63 -0.14
C GLY A 231 -16.94 -4.67 0.80
N SER A 232 -18.21 -5.06 0.60
CA SER A 232 -18.81 -6.16 1.36
C SER A 232 -18.19 -7.52 1.03
N THR A 233 -18.21 -8.43 2.00
CA THR A 233 -17.74 -9.81 1.82
C THR A 233 -18.40 -10.52 0.64
N SER A 234 -19.70 -10.31 0.39
CA SER A 234 -20.39 -10.92 -0.76
C SER A 234 -19.87 -10.41 -2.10
N TYR A 235 -19.55 -9.11 -2.18
CA TYR A 235 -18.95 -8.51 -3.36
C TYR A 235 -17.56 -9.08 -3.62
N ILE A 236 -16.72 -9.12 -2.57
CA ILE A 236 -15.35 -9.66 -2.64
C ILE A 236 -15.39 -11.11 -3.11
N VAL A 237 -16.20 -11.97 -2.46
CA VAL A 237 -16.35 -13.38 -2.82
C VAL A 237 -16.70 -13.56 -4.30
N LYS A 238 -17.64 -12.76 -4.82
CA LYS A 238 -18.05 -12.81 -6.22
C LYS A 238 -16.90 -12.49 -7.18
N ARG A 239 -16.02 -11.54 -6.83
CA ARG A 239 -14.86 -11.15 -7.63
C ARG A 239 -13.73 -12.17 -7.57
N ILE A 240 -13.37 -12.63 -6.36
CA ILE A 240 -12.21 -13.51 -6.17
C ILE A 240 -12.51 -14.97 -6.55
N SER A 241 -13.77 -15.41 -6.53
CA SER A 241 -14.13 -16.79 -6.89
C SER A 241 -13.83 -17.12 -8.36
N SER A 242 -13.85 -16.13 -9.25
CA SER A 242 -13.42 -16.31 -10.65
C SER A 242 -11.90 -16.24 -10.81
N PHE A 243 -11.17 -15.73 -9.82
CA PHE A 243 -9.73 -15.51 -9.91
C PHE A 243 -8.93 -16.79 -9.65
N VAL A 244 -9.28 -17.58 -8.63
CA VAL A 244 -8.59 -18.83 -8.29
C VAL A 244 -9.50 -20.03 -8.55
N SER A 245 -9.04 -20.96 -9.38
CA SER A 245 -9.74 -22.25 -9.56
C SER A 245 -9.29 -23.29 -8.52
N GLU A 246 -10.13 -24.29 -8.22
CA GLU A 246 -9.86 -25.31 -7.17
C GLU A 246 -8.50 -26.02 -7.28
N THR A 247 -7.93 -26.10 -8.49
CA THR A 247 -6.69 -26.84 -8.77
C THR A 247 -5.46 -25.95 -8.91
N GLU A 248 -5.64 -24.64 -8.89
CA GLU A 248 -4.59 -23.68 -9.22
C GLU A 248 -3.81 -23.25 -7.97
N PRO A 249 -2.48 -23.39 -7.96
CA PRO A 249 -1.67 -22.81 -6.89
C PRO A 249 -1.80 -21.29 -6.87
N TYR A 250 -1.95 -20.75 -5.67
CA TYR A 250 -1.80 -19.32 -5.43
C TYR A 250 -1.08 -19.09 -4.10
N ILE A 251 -0.53 -17.88 -3.97
CA ILE A 251 0.06 -17.34 -2.75
C ILE A 251 -0.99 -16.48 -2.07
N LEU A 252 -1.17 -16.67 -0.76
CA LEU A 252 -1.86 -15.72 0.10
C LEU A 252 -0.79 -14.90 0.81
N ASP A 253 -0.67 -13.65 0.43
CA ASP A 253 0.25 -12.69 1.03
C ASP A 253 -0.54 -11.72 1.91
N VAL A 254 -0.01 -11.45 3.11
CA VAL A 254 -0.69 -10.64 4.12
C VAL A 254 0.35 -9.73 4.77
N ASP A 255 0.19 -8.42 4.65
CA ASP A 255 0.79 -7.47 5.57
C ASP A 255 -0.15 -7.26 6.76
N LEU A 256 0.42 -7.13 7.96
CA LEU A 256 -0.35 -6.85 9.16
C LEU A 256 -0.88 -5.41 9.20
N ASP A 257 -0.28 -4.49 8.46
CA ASP A 257 -0.74 -3.11 8.34
C ASP A 257 -2.14 -3.00 7.67
N PHE A 258 -2.57 -4.03 6.94
CA PHE A 258 -3.93 -4.19 6.41
C PHE A 258 -4.99 -4.05 7.52
N PHE A 259 -4.66 -4.49 8.74
CA PHE A 259 -5.58 -4.47 9.87
C PHE A 259 -5.49 -3.19 10.70
N SER A 260 -4.38 -2.47 10.62
CA SER A 260 -4.13 -1.20 11.31
C SER A 260 -2.85 -0.59 10.77
N CYS A 261 -2.93 0.61 10.20
CA CYS A 261 -1.82 1.24 9.49
C CYS A 261 -1.46 2.58 10.12
N LYS A 262 -0.18 2.81 10.37
CA LYS A 262 0.39 4.08 10.79
C LYS A 262 1.23 4.62 9.65
N ASN A 263 0.95 5.84 9.21
CA ASN A 263 1.93 6.64 8.49
C ASN A 263 3.02 7.12 9.49
N PRO A 264 4.27 6.60 9.42
CA PRO A 264 5.31 6.92 10.41
C PRO A 264 5.79 8.37 10.29
N PHE A 265 5.60 9.01 9.14
CA PHE A 265 6.04 10.38 8.88
C PHE A 265 5.17 11.43 9.57
N LYS A 266 3.93 11.10 9.98
CA LYS A 266 3.02 12.07 10.64
C LYS A 266 3.54 12.56 11.98
N GLU A 267 4.39 11.77 12.65
CA GLU A 267 4.92 12.08 13.97
C GLU A 267 6.43 12.39 13.94
N LEU A 268 7.03 12.45 12.74
CA LEU A 268 8.48 12.57 12.58
C LEU A 268 9.00 13.99 12.89
N TYR A 269 8.18 15.02 12.65
CA TYR A 269 8.58 16.43 12.80
C TYR A 269 7.65 17.18 13.76
N THR A 270 8.23 18.06 14.56
CA THR A 270 7.48 19.07 15.32
C THR A 270 6.84 20.10 14.39
N GLN A 271 5.84 20.86 14.90
CA GLN A 271 5.22 21.92 14.11
C GLN A 271 6.25 23.01 13.73
N GLU A 272 7.20 23.30 14.62
CA GLU A 272 8.29 24.24 14.38
C GLU A 272 9.21 23.76 13.26
N GLU A 273 9.68 22.50 13.32
CA GLU A 273 10.53 21.91 12.27
C GLU A 273 9.80 21.84 10.91
N LEU A 274 8.50 21.51 10.92
CA LEU A 274 7.69 21.54 9.70
C LEU A 274 7.59 22.95 9.12
N GLY A 275 7.43 23.97 9.97
CA GLY A 275 7.45 25.37 9.56
C GLY A 275 8.78 25.76 8.90
N GLU A 276 9.90 25.39 9.51
CA GLU A 276 11.24 25.64 8.96
C GLU A 276 11.44 24.93 7.61
N CYS A 277 10.99 23.67 7.48
CA CYS A 277 11.02 22.93 6.22
C CYS A 277 10.19 23.60 5.12
N VAL A 278 8.98 24.06 5.44
CA VAL A 278 8.10 24.78 4.50
C VAL A 278 8.75 26.09 4.06
N ASP A 279 9.31 26.87 4.99
CA ASP A 279 10.01 28.12 4.66
C ASP A 279 11.25 27.89 3.80
N HIS A 280 11.97 26.79 4.03
CA HIS A 280 13.09 26.40 3.18
C HIS A 280 12.63 25.98 1.77
N ARG A 281 11.52 25.23 1.69
CA ARG A 281 10.96 24.78 0.41
C ARG A 281 10.39 25.93 -0.41
N ILE A 282 9.70 26.89 0.22
CA ILE A 282 9.20 28.09 -0.45
C ILE A 282 10.36 28.86 -1.09
N ARG A 283 11.42 29.15 -0.34
CA ARG A 283 12.61 29.83 -0.88
C ARG A 283 13.26 29.05 -2.03
N GLN A 284 13.35 27.74 -1.91
CA GLN A 284 13.87 26.89 -2.99
C GLN A 284 12.99 26.96 -4.25
N LEU A 285 11.66 26.98 -4.09
CA LEU A 285 10.73 27.09 -5.22
C LEU A 285 10.82 28.46 -5.89
N GLU A 286 10.95 29.54 -5.12
CA GLU A 286 11.18 30.90 -5.63
C GLU A 286 12.52 30.98 -6.41
N ASP A 287 13.58 30.36 -5.88
CA ASP A 287 14.87 30.27 -6.56
C ASP A 287 14.78 29.45 -7.85
N LEU A 288 14.01 28.35 -7.86
CA LEU A 288 13.76 27.54 -9.07
C LEU A 288 12.98 28.33 -10.11
N GLU A 289 11.89 29.00 -9.73
CA GLU A 289 11.10 29.83 -10.63
C GLU A 289 11.97 30.91 -11.28
N ALA A 290 12.78 31.62 -10.49
CA ALA A 290 13.69 32.64 -10.99
C ALA A 290 14.80 32.07 -11.90
N ALA A 291 15.38 30.92 -11.54
CA ALA A 291 16.38 30.27 -12.37
C ALA A 291 15.82 29.85 -13.73
N PHE A 292 14.63 29.24 -13.75
CA PHE A 292 14.00 28.80 -15.00
C PHE A 292 13.54 29.99 -15.86
N ALA A 293 13.11 31.10 -15.24
CA ALA A 293 12.84 32.34 -15.96
C ALA A 293 14.10 32.90 -16.65
N ASP A 294 15.24 32.94 -15.95
CA ASP A 294 16.51 33.39 -16.53
C ASP A 294 16.99 32.47 -17.67
N LEU A 295 16.77 31.15 -17.56
CA LEU A 295 17.13 30.18 -18.62
C LEU A 295 16.33 30.36 -19.92
N LEU A 296 15.13 30.96 -19.86
CA LEU A 296 14.36 31.32 -21.05
C LEU A 296 15.05 32.43 -21.85
N ASP A 297 15.75 33.35 -21.17
CA ASP A 297 16.46 34.46 -21.78
C ASP A 297 17.91 34.09 -22.16
N ASP A 298 18.65 33.43 -21.27
CA ASP A 298 20.03 33.00 -21.47
C ASP A 298 20.38 31.72 -20.69
N ASP A 299 20.57 30.61 -21.41
CA ASP A 299 21.02 29.33 -20.88
C ASP A 299 22.53 29.08 -21.06
N GLY A 300 23.30 30.18 -21.11
CA GLY A 300 24.76 30.19 -21.18
C GLY A 300 25.46 29.72 -19.90
N GLU A 301 26.74 29.37 -20.04
CA GLU A 301 27.56 28.82 -18.94
C GLU A 301 27.66 29.79 -17.73
N GLU A 302 27.69 31.10 -17.97
CA GLU A 302 27.74 32.12 -16.91
C GLU A 302 26.45 32.13 -16.08
N THR A 303 25.29 32.17 -16.73
CA THR A 303 23.97 32.16 -16.07
C THR A 303 23.75 30.87 -15.29
N VAL A 304 24.07 29.72 -15.89
CA VAL A 304 23.99 28.41 -15.25
C VAL A 304 24.92 28.30 -14.05
N THR A 305 26.18 28.74 -14.17
CA THR A 305 27.15 28.69 -13.07
C THR A 305 26.74 29.61 -11.93
N ARG A 306 26.19 30.79 -12.23
CA ARG A 306 25.67 31.72 -11.22
C ARG A 306 24.58 31.06 -10.38
N TRP A 307 23.56 30.49 -11.01
CA TRP A 307 22.46 29.82 -10.30
C TRP A 307 22.93 28.57 -9.55
N ALA A 308 23.90 27.82 -10.08
CA ALA A 308 24.47 26.65 -9.40
C ALA A 308 25.21 26.99 -8.09
N THR A 309 25.51 28.28 -7.83
CA THR A 309 26.05 28.70 -6.52
C THR A 309 24.99 28.80 -5.42
N ASN A 310 23.70 28.81 -5.78
CA ASN A 310 22.63 28.81 -4.80
C ASN A 310 22.53 27.44 -4.10
N PRO A 311 22.25 27.41 -2.79
CA PRO A 311 22.06 26.15 -2.08
C PRO A 311 20.99 25.25 -2.73
N GLY A 312 21.34 24.00 -3.01
CA GLY A 312 20.43 23.01 -3.62
C GLY A 312 20.29 23.08 -5.15
N MET A 313 21.11 23.88 -5.83
CA MET A 313 21.10 24.05 -7.30
C MET A 313 22.35 23.47 -7.99
N ASP A 314 23.16 22.69 -7.29
CA ASP A 314 24.41 22.11 -7.78
C ASP A 314 24.23 21.16 -8.97
N SER A 315 23.03 20.57 -9.10
CA SER A 315 22.65 19.71 -10.23
C SER A 315 22.15 20.46 -11.47
N LEU A 316 21.86 21.77 -11.36
CA LEU A 316 21.32 22.58 -12.46
C LEU A 316 22.20 22.55 -13.73
N PRO A 317 23.55 22.64 -13.66
CA PRO A 317 24.39 22.57 -14.86
C PRO A 317 24.28 21.23 -15.59
N GLN A 318 24.17 20.13 -14.85
CA GLN A 318 23.99 18.80 -15.42
C GLN A 318 22.62 18.67 -16.08
N LEU A 319 21.57 19.22 -15.46
CA LEU A 319 20.22 19.25 -16.04
C LEU A 319 20.19 20.02 -17.36
N VAL A 320 20.71 21.24 -17.39
CA VAL A 320 20.77 22.09 -18.59
C VAL A 320 21.58 21.40 -19.70
N SER A 321 22.74 20.84 -19.37
CA SER A 321 23.55 20.08 -20.32
C SER A 321 22.78 18.89 -20.92
N SER A 322 22.09 18.13 -20.07
CA SER A 322 21.26 16.98 -20.48
C SER A 322 20.07 17.37 -21.36
N LEU A 323 19.42 18.51 -21.07
CA LEU A 323 18.33 19.05 -21.89
C LEU A 323 18.86 19.49 -23.27
N LYS A 324 19.94 20.26 -23.30
CA LYS A 324 20.56 20.77 -24.55
C LYS A 324 21.08 19.67 -25.46
N ALA A 325 21.55 18.56 -24.88
CA ALA A 325 21.98 17.39 -25.65
C ALA A 325 20.83 16.72 -26.44
N ARG A 326 19.60 16.85 -25.95
CA ARG A 326 18.39 16.25 -26.58
C ARG A 326 17.63 17.24 -27.45
N ASN A 327 17.60 18.51 -27.03
CA ASN A 327 16.95 19.59 -27.76
C ASN A 327 17.80 20.86 -27.62
N SER A 328 18.27 21.42 -28.74
CA SER A 328 19.13 22.61 -28.75
C SER A 328 18.47 23.87 -28.17
N CYS A 329 17.14 23.89 -28.08
CA CYS A 329 16.36 24.95 -27.44
C CYS A 329 15.33 24.30 -26.51
N PRO A 330 15.71 23.92 -25.27
CA PRO A 330 14.79 23.33 -24.31
C PRO A 330 13.62 24.27 -24.00
N ASP A 331 12.44 23.70 -23.79
CA ASP A 331 11.29 24.44 -23.26
C ASP A 331 11.39 24.45 -21.72
N TYR A 332 12.13 25.43 -21.20
CA TYR A 332 12.39 25.55 -19.76
C TYR A 332 11.12 25.80 -18.95
N GLU A 333 10.13 26.51 -19.51
CA GLU A 333 8.83 26.71 -18.86
C GLU A 333 8.14 25.36 -18.65
N MET A 334 8.06 24.53 -19.69
CA MET A 334 7.48 23.19 -19.57
C MET A 334 8.24 22.32 -18.56
N VAL A 335 9.57 22.39 -18.51
CA VAL A 335 10.37 21.65 -17.52
C VAL A 335 10.07 22.12 -16.10
N HIS A 336 9.98 23.43 -15.87
CA HIS A 336 9.61 24.00 -14.58
C HIS A 336 8.22 23.54 -14.15
N GLN A 337 7.21 23.71 -15.01
CA GLN A 337 5.84 23.30 -14.72
C GLN A 337 5.71 21.79 -14.44
N ALA A 338 6.47 20.96 -15.17
CA ALA A 338 6.53 19.52 -14.90
C ALA A 338 7.17 19.20 -13.54
N GLY A 339 8.17 19.98 -13.10
CA GLY A 339 8.80 19.83 -11.79
C GLY A 339 7.97 20.34 -10.60
N LEU A 340 6.87 21.05 -10.85
CA LEU A 340 5.93 21.52 -9.82
C LEU A 340 4.84 20.49 -9.47
N THR A 341 4.82 19.31 -10.11
CA THR A 341 3.86 18.27 -9.75
C THR A 341 4.16 17.74 -8.35
N CYS A 342 3.17 17.80 -7.47
CA CYS A 342 3.21 17.16 -6.15
C CYS A 342 2.32 15.92 -6.16
N ASP A 343 2.73 14.88 -5.45
CA ASP A 343 1.85 13.77 -5.13
C ASP A 343 0.67 14.28 -4.31
N THR A 344 -0.54 14.11 -4.82
CA THR A 344 -1.77 14.58 -4.15
C THR A 344 -2.33 13.54 -3.18
N VAL A 345 -1.71 12.37 -3.08
CA VAL A 345 -2.21 11.23 -2.29
C VAL A 345 -1.31 11.05 -1.08
N GLU A 346 -1.88 11.26 0.11
CA GLU A 346 -1.18 10.99 1.38
C GLU A 346 -0.97 9.48 1.57
N LEU A 347 0.13 9.09 2.23
CA LEU A 347 0.33 7.70 2.63
C LEU A 347 -0.78 7.23 3.58
N PRO A 348 -1.25 5.97 3.45
CA PRO A 348 -2.27 5.38 4.33
C PRO A 348 -2.00 5.60 5.82
N HIS A 349 -3.03 6.01 6.56
CA HIS A 349 -2.97 6.14 8.02
C HIS A 349 -4.36 5.89 8.63
N HIS A 350 -4.48 4.80 9.38
CA HIS A 350 -5.66 4.45 10.15
C HIS A 350 -5.31 3.45 11.27
N ILE A 351 -5.20 3.94 12.50
CA ILE A 351 -4.98 3.09 13.68
C ILE A 351 -6.32 2.47 14.10
N SER A 352 -6.52 1.20 13.80
CA SER A 352 -7.78 0.49 14.09
C SER A 352 -7.94 0.16 15.57
N SER A 353 -9.20 0.15 16.04
CA SER A 353 -9.55 -0.40 17.35
C SER A 353 -9.52 -1.93 17.35
N ASP A 354 -9.40 -2.58 18.51
CA ASP A 354 -9.42 -4.05 18.61
C ASP A 354 -10.71 -4.68 18.04
N GLU A 355 -11.85 -4.00 18.23
CA GLU A 355 -13.14 -4.39 17.66
C GLU A 355 -13.12 -4.33 16.13
N GLU A 356 -12.53 -3.29 15.54
CA GLU A 356 -12.41 -3.15 14.10
C GLU A 356 -11.46 -4.19 13.49
N ILE A 357 -10.30 -4.41 14.11
CA ILE A 357 -9.38 -5.49 13.73
C ILE A 357 -10.14 -6.83 13.73
N GLY A 358 -11.03 -7.07 14.72
CA GLY A 358 -11.88 -8.25 14.74
C GLY A 358 -12.90 -8.35 13.62
N ARG A 359 -13.50 -7.24 13.20
CA ARG A 359 -14.45 -7.18 12.08
C ARG A 359 -13.74 -7.35 10.73
N LEU A 360 -12.51 -6.84 10.58
CA LEU A 360 -11.66 -7.09 9.41
C LEU A 360 -11.22 -8.55 9.33
N LEU A 361 -10.72 -9.13 10.43
CA LEU A 361 -10.40 -10.56 10.49
C LEU A 361 -11.60 -11.44 10.14
N SER A 362 -12.80 -11.06 10.58
CA SER A 362 -14.04 -11.74 10.22
C SER A 362 -14.34 -11.64 8.72
N ALA A 363 -14.13 -10.48 8.10
CA ALA A 363 -14.29 -10.31 6.66
C ALA A 363 -13.31 -11.21 5.89
N VAL A 364 -12.03 -11.19 6.29
CA VAL A 364 -10.97 -12.04 5.71
C VAL A 364 -11.32 -13.52 5.84
N GLN A 365 -11.72 -13.96 7.02
CA GLN A 365 -12.10 -15.35 7.25
C GLN A 365 -13.27 -15.78 6.33
N LEU A 366 -14.27 -14.92 6.13
CA LEU A 366 -15.44 -15.25 5.32
C LEU A 366 -15.10 -15.44 3.84
N PHE A 367 -14.27 -14.58 3.26
CA PHE A 367 -13.90 -14.73 1.85
C PHE A 367 -12.80 -15.78 1.62
N LEU A 368 -11.92 -16.04 2.60
CA LEU A 368 -10.97 -17.15 2.51
C LEU A 368 -11.67 -18.52 2.62
N LYS A 369 -12.77 -18.62 3.37
CA LYS A 369 -13.53 -19.87 3.55
C LYS A 369 -14.09 -20.45 2.25
N VAL A 370 -14.35 -19.61 1.25
CA VAL A 370 -14.90 -20.05 -0.05
C VAL A 370 -13.81 -20.32 -1.09
N LEU A 371 -12.57 -19.93 -0.82
CA LEU A 371 -11.44 -20.16 -1.69
C LEU A 371 -10.80 -21.54 -1.45
N PRO A 372 -10.13 -22.12 -2.45
CA PRO A 372 -9.28 -23.29 -2.23
C PRO A 372 -8.15 -22.95 -1.26
N LYS A 373 -7.58 -23.97 -0.60
CA LYS A 373 -6.45 -23.78 0.31
C LYS A 373 -5.22 -23.20 -0.44
N PRO A 374 -4.57 -22.14 0.09
CA PRO A 374 -3.37 -21.57 -0.53
C PRO A 374 -2.21 -22.58 -0.55
N THR A 375 -1.27 -22.40 -1.47
CA THR A 375 -0.07 -23.25 -1.54
C THR A 375 1.01 -22.79 -0.54
N LEU A 376 1.10 -21.48 -0.32
CA LEU A 376 2.02 -20.81 0.58
C LEU A 376 1.30 -19.59 1.17
N VAL A 377 1.51 -19.32 2.46
CA VAL A 377 1.16 -18.05 3.08
C VAL A 377 2.45 -17.31 3.43
N THR A 378 2.50 -16.04 3.06
CA THR A 378 3.53 -15.09 3.48
C THR A 378 2.87 -14.04 4.38
N LEU A 379 3.57 -13.62 5.42
CA LEU A 379 3.08 -12.68 6.43
C LEU A 379 4.18 -11.67 6.75
N SER A 380 4.00 -10.41 6.36
CA SER A 380 4.88 -9.30 6.78
C SER A 380 4.39 -8.73 8.09
N ARG A 381 5.31 -8.35 8.99
CA ARG A 381 4.94 -7.72 10.27
C ARG A 381 4.89 -6.21 10.17
N SER A 382 5.77 -5.62 9.36
CA SER A 382 5.89 -4.17 9.13
C SER A 382 5.90 -3.38 10.44
N SER A 383 6.61 -3.90 11.45
CA SER A 383 6.68 -3.27 12.77
C SER A 383 7.98 -2.50 12.98
N LEU A 384 9.08 -2.89 12.33
CA LEU A 384 10.34 -2.15 12.37
C LEU A 384 10.35 -0.89 11.48
N ASP A 385 9.58 -0.88 10.40
CA ASP A 385 9.34 0.29 9.54
C ASP A 385 8.17 1.16 10.04
N GLU A 386 7.54 0.76 11.15
CA GLU A 386 6.47 1.45 11.87
C GLU A 386 5.14 1.58 11.11
N TYR A 387 4.92 0.86 10.00
CA TYR A 387 3.63 0.89 9.28
C TYR A 387 2.52 0.13 10.02
N CYS A 388 2.80 -1.05 10.58
CA CYS A 388 1.91 -1.71 11.53
C CYS A 388 2.25 -1.24 12.97
N PRO A 389 1.29 -0.72 13.75
CA PRO A 389 1.55 -0.25 15.10
C PRO A 389 2.20 -1.32 16.00
N VAL A 390 3.34 -0.98 16.59
CA VAL A 390 4.16 -1.90 17.40
C VAL A 390 3.43 -2.45 18.63
N GLU A 391 2.44 -1.72 19.15
CA GLU A 391 1.59 -2.17 20.27
C GLU A 391 0.53 -3.19 19.83
N GLN A 392 0.23 -3.26 18.53
CA GLN A 392 -0.84 -4.09 17.97
C GLN A 392 -0.31 -5.31 17.20
N VAL A 393 0.88 -5.22 16.61
CA VAL A 393 1.46 -6.23 15.70
C VAL A 393 1.39 -7.66 16.25
N ASP A 394 1.84 -7.90 17.48
CA ASP A 394 1.85 -9.25 18.07
C ASP A 394 0.43 -9.79 18.29
N SER A 395 -0.54 -8.91 18.57
CA SER A 395 -1.93 -9.29 18.71
C SER A 395 -2.56 -9.64 17.37
N ILE A 396 -2.33 -8.83 16.35
CA ILE A 396 -2.84 -9.05 14.99
C ILE A 396 -2.23 -10.34 14.44
N GLN A 397 -0.91 -10.52 14.49
CA GLN A 397 -0.20 -11.72 14.02
C GLN A 397 -0.80 -13.00 14.62
N ARG A 398 -0.98 -13.04 15.94
CA ARG A 398 -1.54 -14.21 16.64
C ARG A 398 -2.97 -14.53 16.16
N ARG A 399 -3.79 -13.51 15.92
CA ARG A 399 -5.18 -13.67 15.49
C ARG A 399 -5.27 -14.09 14.02
N VAL A 400 -4.40 -13.58 13.15
CA VAL A 400 -4.27 -14.04 11.77
C VAL A 400 -3.86 -15.51 11.74
N LEU A 401 -2.83 -15.91 12.50
CA LEU A 401 -2.41 -17.30 12.59
C LEU A 401 -3.52 -18.22 13.12
N ALA A 402 -4.24 -17.81 14.16
CA ALA A 402 -5.37 -18.57 14.70
C ALA A 402 -6.53 -18.70 13.69
N MET A 403 -6.82 -17.65 12.92
CA MET A 403 -7.81 -17.65 11.85
C MET A 403 -7.40 -18.63 10.73
N LEU A 404 -6.15 -18.59 10.30
CA LEU A 404 -5.60 -19.50 9.29
C LEU A 404 -5.62 -20.96 9.76
N GLU A 405 -5.24 -21.23 11.01
CA GLU A 405 -5.28 -22.58 11.60
C GLU A 405 -6.71 -23.11 11.68
N GLY A 406 -7.67 -22.25 12.05
CA GLY A 406 -9.10 -22.58 12.08
C GLY A 406 -9.67 -22.93 10.69
N LEU A 407 -9.16 -22.32 9.62
CA LEU A 407 -9.59 -22.60 8.24
C LEU A 407 -8.88 -23.81 7.63
N TYR A 408 -7.58 -23.96 7.86
CA TYR A 408 -6.73 -24.86 7.08
C TYR A 408 -6.10 -26.02 7.87
N GLY A 409 -6.40 -26.11 9.18
CA GLY A 409 -5.80 -27.05 10.12
C GLY A 409 -4.40 -26.66 10.54
N ALA A 410 -3.66 -27.61 11.11
CA ALA A 410 -2.29 -27.38 11.61
C ALA A 410 -1.38 -26.74 10.56
N LEU A 411 -0.70 -25.67 10.98
CA LEU A 411 0.19 -24.84 10.16
C LEU A 411 1.66 -25.21 10.41
N ASP A 412 2.51 -25.02 9.39
CA ASP A 412 3.96 -25.09 9.51
C ASP A 412 4.50 -23.64 9.52
N VAL A 413 4.57 -23.05 10.71
CA VAL A 413 4.89 -21.62 10.90
C VAL A 413 6.40 -21.44 11.04
N HIS A 414 6.98 -20.61 10.18
CA HIS A 414 8.39 -20.19 10.20
C HIS A 414 8.43 -18.71 10.54
N LYS A 415 9.16 -18.31 11.58
CA LYS A 415 9.30 -16.92 12.02
C LYS A 415 10.75 -16.49 11.80
N ASP A 416 11.00 -15.82 10.70
CA ASP A 416 12.37 -15.54 10.27
C ASP A 416 12.93 -14.26 10.92
N TYR A 417 12.06 -13.41 11.47
CA TYR A 417 12.42 -12.23 12.28
C TYR A 417 13.07 -12.58 13.63
N ASP A 418 12.78 -13.76 14.20
CA ASP A 418 13.33 -14.18 15.51
C ASP A 418 14.86 -14.44 15.42
N ASN A 419 15.38 -14.81 14.25
CA ASN A 419 16.78 -15.20 14.05
C ASN A 419 17.76 -14.00 14.04
N SER A 420 17.27 -12.77 13.87
CA SER A 420 18.07 -11.54 13.93
C SER A 420 18.64 -11.25 15.33
N SER A 421 18.05 -11.83 16.37
CA SER A 421 18.44 -11.60 17.77
C SER A 421 19.63 -12.45 18.25
N THR A 422 20.07 -13.45 17.46
CA THR A 422 21.06 -14.45 17.91
C THR A 422 22.49 -14.29 17.38
N GLU A 423 22.79 -13.30 16.54
CA GLU A 423 24.14 -13.14 15.94
C GLU A 423 25.10 -12.18 16.68
N THR A 424 24.75 -11.66 17.86
CA THR A 424 25.68 -10.81 18.67
C THR A 424 26.45 -11.57 19.76
N GLY A 425 26.80 -12.84 19.48
CA GLY A 425 27.42 -13.74 20.45
C GLY A 425 28.75 -14.38 20.01
N GLU A 426 29.54 -13.77 19.12
CA GLU A 426 30.87 -14.32 18.81
C GLU A 426 31.94 -13.87 19.80
N GLN A 427 32.47 -14.89 20.47
CA GLN A 427 33.50 -14.87 21.50
C GLN A 427 34.84 -14.34 20.94
N LEU A 428 35.43 -13.34 21.59
CA LEU A 428 36.83 -12.98 21.40
C LEU A 428 37.74 -14.18 21.74
N PRO A 429 38.66 -14.59 20.85
CA PRO A 429 39.63 -15.62 21.19
C PRO A 429 40.65 -15.07 22.19
N GLN A 430 40.77 -15.74 23.34
CA GLN A 430 41.85 -15.53 24.28
C GLN A 430 43.18 -15.96 23.63
N GLY A 431 44.03 -14.97 23.32
CA GLY A 431 45.41 -15.19 22.91
C GLY A 431 46.25 -15.70 24.09
N SER A 432 47.05 -16.73 23.80
CA SER A 432 48.15 -17.20 24.65
C SER A 432 49.38 -16.30 24.55
#